data_AF-A0A7J6MAW4-F1
#
_entry.id   AF-A0A7J6MAW4-F1
#
_cell.length_a   1.000
_cell.length_b   1.000
_cell.length_c   1.000
_cell.angle_alpha   90.00
_cell.angle_beta   90.00
_cell.angle_gamma   90.00
#
_symmetry.space_group_name_H-M   'P 1'
#
loop_
_entity.id
_entity.type
_entity.pdbx_description
1 polymer ?
#
loop_
_entity_poly.entity_id
_entity_poly.type
_entity_poly.pdbx_seq_one_letter_code
_entity_poly.pdbx_strand_id
1 'polypeptide(L)'
;MPVDLSDMDKVRKDSTDDSSGSESQKVIPKECANCGKIPESPLRCGVCKKVVYCDRNCQKEDWRFHKRICKKPQPKKDPSVAAAEKKAAQERATKAAKTVEPFRSKKDDDVVVEEEKLDWYRHREWKPEHKQEFKPHEIENAQQNAAAPVKIESTESEGHAGKSVWNTANTYEERNTTEWANDWLKTNLPGSSFDGPEDLNLIIDSIDNLEGDAAIPIVRGTARYVYDYKFKLSTDVNFRGSDLKADITVDDFANDMEPYTYHVNVKEASGVNRETINTARSIIIKSIIPQINKKLDEFVAEYHKL
;
A
#
# COMPACT_ATOMS: atom_id res chain seq x y z
N MET A 1 -25.70 51.99 -48.56
CA MET A 1 -25.43 51.51 -49.93
C MET A 1 -24.82 50.13 -49.80
N PRO A 2 -25.46 49.10 -50.38
CA PRO A 2 -25.03 47.71 -50.23
C PRO A 2 -23.85 47.44 -51.16
N VAL A 3 -22.80 46.79 -50.64
CA VAL A 3 -21.67 46.35 -51.47
C VAL A 3 -21.89 44.88 -51.81
N ASP A 4 -21.98 44.67 -53.11
CA ASP A 4 -22.40 43.47 -53.83
C ASP A 4 -21.37 42.33 -53.69
N LEU A 5 -21.91 41.13 -53.50
CA LEU A 5 -21.26 39.83 -53.43
C LEU A 5 -21.48 39.14 -54.78
N SER A 6 -20.53 39.24 -55.70
CA SER A 6 -20.47 38.34 -56.85
C SER A 6 -19.09 38.33 -57.51
N ASP A 7 -18.63 37.11 -57.81
CA ASP A 7 -17.58 36.73 -58.76
C ASP A 7 -16.11 36.91 -58.37
N MET A 8 -15.47 35.81 -57.98
CA MET A 8 -14.65 35.04 -58.94
C MET A 8 -14.14 33.76 -58.27
N ASP A 9 -14.89 32.69 -58.52
CA ASP A 9 -14.49 31.29 -58.46
C ASP A 9 -13.07 31.01 -58.97
N LYS A 10 -12.31 30.23 -58.19
CA LYS A 10 -11.50 29.14 -58.73
C LYS A 10 -11.55 27.91 -57.82
N VAL A 11 -12.45 26.99 -58.20
CA VAL A 11 -12.23 25.54 -58.34
C VAL A 11 -11.75 24.81 -57.07
N ARG A 12 -12.66 24.23 -56.29
CA ARG A 12 -13.18 22.84 -56.39
C ARG A 12 -12.12 21.74 -56.28
N LYS A 13 -12.12 21.00 -55.16
CA LYS A 13 -12.53 19.57 -55.05
C LYS A 13 -12.58 19.20 -53.55
N ASP A 14 -13.74 18.89 -52.97
CA ASP A 14 -14.29 17.53 -52.80
C ASP A 14 -13.25 16.58 -52.14
N SER A 15 -13.47 15.88 -51.02
CA SER A 15 -14.68 15.56 -50.27
C SER A 15 -14.28 14.76 -49.02
N THR A 16 -15.17 14.81 -48.02
CA THR A 16 -15.59 13.73 -47.09
C THR A 16 -14.57 12.90 -46.30
N ASP A 17 -14.97 12.70 -45.03
CA ASP A 17 -15.00 11.42 -44.29
C ASP A 17 -13.97 11.22 -43.17
N ASP A 18 -14.47 11.43 -41.94
CA ASP A 18 -14.58 10.42 -40.89
C ASP A 18 -13.35 9.96 -40.06
N SER A 19 -13.66 9.84 -38.76
CA SER A 19 -13.10 8.91 -37.80
C SER A 19 -11.65 9.01 -37.31
N SER A 20 -11.58 9.37 -36.01
CA SER A 20 -10.84 8.67 -34.94
C SER A 20 -9.36 8.29 -35.19
N GLY A 21 -8.46 8.90 -34.40
CA GLY A 21 -7.06 8.51 -34.34
C GLY A 21 -6.38 9.07 -33.11
N SER A 22 -6.48 8.33 -32.00
CA SER A 22 -5.74 8.57 -30.77
C SER A 22 -4.24 8.40 -31.00
N GLU A 23 -3.50 9.50 -31.06
CA GLU A 23 -2.03 9.46 -31.04
C GLU A 23 -1.51 10.03 -29.74
N SER A 24 -1.26 9.10 -28.81
CA SER A 24 -0.67 9.34 -27.49
C SER A 24 0.76 9.88 -27.64
N GLN A 25 0.89 11.20 -27.78
CA GLN A 25 2.16 11.87 -27.59
C GLN A 25 2.58 11.71 -26.12
N LYS A 26 3.62 10.91 -25.88
CA LYS A 26 4.28 10.77 -24.58
C LYS A 26 4.76 12.14 -24.11
N VAL A 27 4.03 12.73 -23.18
CA VAL A 27 4.40 13.97 -22.50
C VAL A 27 5.69 13.72 -21.71
N ILE A 28 6.81 14.21 -22.22
CA ILE A 28 8.08 14.21 -21.50
C ILE A 28 7.95 15.26 -20.40
N PRO A 29 8.18 14.94 -19.12
CA PRO A 29 8.10 15.92 -18.04
C PRO A 29 9.05 17.09 -18.34
N LYS A 30 8.48 18.30 -18.45
CA LYS A 30 9.23 19.53 -18.74
C LYS A 30 9.88 20.15 -17.49
N GLU A 31 9.61 19.57 -16.32
CA GLU A 31 10.07 20.03 -15.02
C GLU A 31 11.10 19.07 -14.43
N CYS A 32 11.98 19.61 -13.59
CA CYS A 32 12.94 18.84 -12.82
C CYS A 32 12.23 17.98 -11.78
N ALA A 33 12.47 16.67 -11.77
CA ALA A 33 11.83 15.77 -10.81
C ALA A 33 12.25 15.97 -9.35
N ASN A 34 13.34 16.70 -9.09
CA ASN A 34 13.78 17.01 -7.73
C ASN A 34 13.21 18.35 -7.22
N CYS A 35 13.34 19.41 -8.02
CA CYS A 35 13.05 20.78 -7.56
C CYS A 35 11.83 21.43 -8.22
N GLY A 36 11.16 20.74 -9.17
CA GLY A 36 9.98 21.24 -9.87
C GLY A 36 10.23 22.43 -10.82
N LYS A 37 11.45 22.95 -10.89
CA LYS A 37 11.79 24.06 -11.80
C LYS A 37 11.93 23.56 -13.23
N ILE A 38 11.55 24.40 -14.19
CA ILE A 38 11.79 24.17 -15.61
C ILE A 38 13.27 24.43 -15.87
N PRO A 39 14.06 23.42 -16.26
CA PRO A 39 15.48 23.62 -16.50
C PRO A 39 15.70 24.27 -17.86
N GLU A 40 16.60 25.26 -17.94
CA GLU A 40 17.04 25.84 -19.21
C GLU A 40 17.78 24.79 -20.08
N SER A 41 18.56 23.91 -19.43
CA SER A 41 19.23 22.77 -20.06
C SER A 41 18.83 21.45 -19.38
N PRO A 42 17.82 20.72 -19.89
CA PRO A 42 17.31 19.51 -19.23
C PRO A 42 18.31 18.36 -19.26
N LEU A 43 18.79 17.95 -18.09
CA LEU A 43 19.60 16.75 -17.92
C LEU A 43 18.71 15.52 -17.73
N ARG A 44 18.81 14.52 -18.61
CA ARG A 44 18.05 13.27 -18.47
C ARG A 44 18.82 12.23 -17.65
N CYS A 45 18.10 11.39 -16.92
CA CYS A 45 18.71 10.22 -16.29
C CYS A 45 19.39 9.32 -17.34
N GLY A 46 20.68 9.03 -17.17
CA GLY A 46 21.47 8.24 -18.14
C GLY A 46 21.01 6.79 -18.30
N VAL A 47 20.30 6.23 -17.31
CA VAL A 47 19.86 4.82 -17.31
C VAL A 47 18.49 4.68 -17.97
N CYS A 48 17.48 5.38 -17.46
CA CYS A 48 16.10 5.22 -17.93
C CYS A 48 15.71 6.21 -19.03
N LYS A 49 16.39 7.37 -19.11
CA LYS A 49 16.08 8.51 -20.01
C LYS A 49 14.65 9.08 -19.89
N LYS A 50 13.88 8.66 -18.88
CA LYS A 50 12.48 9.05 -18.66
C LYS A 50 12.32 10.32 -17.83
N VAL A 51 13.23 10.57 -16.90
CA VAL A 51 13.15 11.68 -15.93
C VAL A 51 14.17 12.77 -16.29
N VAL A 52 13.81 14.03 -16.04
CA VAL A 52 14.58 15.25 -16.33
C VAL A 52 14.97 15.95 -15.03
N TYR A 53 16.16 16.55 -15.01
CA TYR A 53 16.74 17.30 -13.92
C TYR A 53 17.31 18.63 -14.41
N CYS A 54 17.44 19.61 -13.52
CA CYS A 54 18.19 20.84 -13.80
C CYS A 54 19.67 20.56 -14.01
N ASP A 55 20.25 19.72 -13.16
CA ASP A 55 21.68 19.50 -13.07
C ASP A 55 21.98 18.19 -12.33
N ARG A 56 23.27 17.85 -12.20
CA ARG A 56 23.71 16.61 -11.54
C ARG A 56 23.39 16.59 -10.04
N ASN A 57 23.27 17.73 -9.37
CA ASN A 57 22.92 17.75 -7.94
C ASN A 57 21.46 17.34 -7.75
N CYS A 58 20.55 17.89 -8.55
CA CYS A 58 19.15 17.46 -8.56
C CYS A 58 18.98 15.95 -8.83
N GLN A 59 19.78 15.38 -9.73
CA GLN A 59 19.76 13.95 -9.99
C GLN A 59 20.22 13.11 -8.78
N LYS A 60 21.25 13.57 -8.04
CA LYS A 60 21.79 12.84 -6.87
C LYS A 60 20.83 12.86 -5.69
N GLU A 61 20.16 13.98 -5.45
CA GLU A 61 19.17 14.13 -4.37
C GLU A 61 17.96 13.23 -4.61
N ASP A 62 17.41 13.25 -5.83
CA ASP A 62 16.29 12.39 -6.23
C ASP A 62 16.68 10.90 -6.34
N TRP A 63 17.97 10.56 -6.42
CA TRP A 63 18.43 9.17 -6.59
C TRP A 63 17.90 8.21 -5.52
N ARG A 64 17.71 8.69 -4.28
CA ARG A 64 17.13 7.91 -3.17
C ARG A 64 15.75 7.36 -3.52
N PHE A 65 14.97 8.13 -4.28
CA PHE A 65 13.61 7.79 -4.70
C PHE A 65 13.59 7.19 -6.12
N HIS A 66 14.27 7.83 -7.07
CA HIS A 66 14.30 7.45 -8.49
C HIS A 66 14.86 6.04 -8.74
N LYS A 67 15.85 5.59 -7.96
CA LYS A 67 16.46 4.26 -8.16
C LYS A 67 15.46 3.10 -8.14
N ARG A 68 14.33 3.26 -7.43
CA ARG A 68 13.27 2.25 -7.33
C ARG A 68 12.46 2.11 -8.62
N ILE A 69 12.40 3.16 -9.42
CA ILE A 69 11.63 3.23 -10.67
C ILE A 69 12.50 3.31 -11.93
N CYS A 70 13.81 3.44 -11.77
CA CYS A 70 14.77 3.59 -12.85
C CYS A 70 15.03 2.27 -13.60
N LYS A 71 14.35 2.07 -14.74
CA LYS A 71 14.52 0.88 -15.61
C LYS A 71 15.13 1.24 -16.97
N LYS A 72 16.11 0.47 -17.45
CA LYS A 72 16.70 0.62 -18.79
C LYS A 72 15.62 0.39 -19.86
N PRO A 73 15.48 1.25 -20.88
CA PRO A 73 14.55 1.01 -21.97
C PRO A 73 15.02 -0.21 -22.78
N GLN A 74 14.12 -1.16 -23.01
CA GLN A 74 14.38 -2.28 -23.92
C GLN A 74 14.42 -1.75 -25.37
N PRO A 75 15.37 -2.19 -26.21
CA PRO A 75 15.35 -1.87 -27.62
C PRO A 75 14.10 -2.50 -28.24
N LYS A 76 13.32 -1.70 -28.99
CA LYS A 76 12.20 -2.22 -29.77
C LYS A 76 12.77 -3.18 -30.82
N LYS A 77 12.51 -4.47 -30.69
CA LYS A 77 12.81 -5.46 -31.74
C LYS A 77 11.70 -5.35 -32.80
N ASP A 78 12.11 -5.16 -34.05
CA ASP A 78 11.19 -5.12 -35.18
C ASP A 78 10.45 -6.47 -35.35
N PRO A 79 9.16 -6.45 -35.75
CA PRO A 79 8.31 -7.64 -35.77
C PRO A 79 8.66 -8.70 -36.83
N SER A 80 9.73 -8.54 -37.62
CA SER A 80 10.07 -9.46 -38.71
C SER A 80 10.87 -10.71 -38.29
N VAL A 81 11.38 -10.77 -37.04
CA VAL A 81 12.20 -11.91 -36.56
C VAL A 81 11.45 -12.90 -35.65
N ALA A 82 10.23 -12.57 -35.23
CA ALA A 82 9.45 -13.42 -34.31
C ALA A 82 8.87 -14.71 -34.96
N ALA A 83 8.88 -14.81 -36.29
CA ALA A 83 8.39 -15.99 -37.01
C ALA A 83 9.45 -17.10 -37.18
N ALA A 84 10.75 -16.77 -37.07
CA ALA A 84 11.84 -17.74 -37.24
C ALA A 84 12.16 -18.52 -35.95
N GLU A 85 11.95 -17.93 -34.77
CA GLU A 85 12.25 -18.57 -33.48
C GLU A 85 11.21 -19.64 -33.07
N LYS A 86 9.98 -19.58 -33.60
CA LYS A 86 8.92 -20.56 -33.29
C LYS A 86 9.09 -21.92 -33.97
N LYS A 87 9.87 -22.03 -35.05
CA LYS A 87 10.19 -23.33 -35.68
C LYS A 87 11.36 -24.06 -35.01
N ALA A 88 12.29 -23.35 -34.36
CA ALA A 88 13.45 -23.96 -33.69
C ALA A 88 13.15 -24.46 -32.26
N ALA A 89 12.12 -23.92 -31.59
CA ALA A 89 11.73 -24.34 -30.24
C ALA A 89 10.96 -25.67 -30.21
N GLN A 90 10.29 -26.05 -31.30
CA GLN A 90 9.48 -27.28 -31.38
C GLN A 90 10.32 -28.55 -31.65
N GLU A 91 11.50 -28.43 -32.27
CA GLU A 91 12.43 -29.56 -32.45
C GLU A 91 13.34 -29.82 -31.23
N ARG A 92 13.48 -28.87 -30.29
CA ARG A 92 14.24 -29.06 -29.05
C ARG A 92 13.46 -29.74 -27.92
N ALA A 93 12.11 -29.66 -27.95
CA ALA A 93 11.26 -30.25 -26.92
C ALA A 93 11.09 -31.77 -27.04
N THR A 94 11.33 -32.38 -28.21
CA THR A 94 11.17 -33.83 -28.42
C THR A 94 12.44 -34.65 -28.13
N LYS A 95 13.60 -34.01 -27.89
CA LYS A 95 14.86 -34.70 -27.54
C LYS A 95 15.24 -34.67 -26.05
N ALA A 96 14.50 -33.94 -25.20
CA ALA A 96 14.81 -33.81 -23.77
C ALA A 96 14.07 -34.81 -22.85
N ALA A 97 13.29 -35.75 -23.40
CA ALA A 97 12.54 -36.75 -22.62
C ALA A 97 13.29 -38.07 -22.38
N LYS A 98 14.63 -38.13 -22.56
CA LYS A 98 15.40 -39.40 -22.45
C LYS A 98 16.72 -39.37 -21.67
N THR A 99 16.98 -38.37 -20.84
CA THR A 99 18.11 -38.42 -19.88
C THR A 99 17.64 -37.98 -18.51
N VAL A 100 17.22 -38.95 -17.71
CA VAL A 100 17.15 -38.82 -16.25
C VAL A 100 18.59 -38.95 -15.76
N GLU A 101 19.17 -37.88 -15.25
CA GLU A 101 20.47 -37.93 -14.59
C GLU A 101 20.36 -38.68 -13.25
N PRO A 102 21.26 -39.62 -12.95
CA PRO A 102 21.29 -40.31 -11.68
C PRO A 102 21.81 -39.40 -10.56
N PHE A 103 21.28 -39.67 -9.37
CA PHE A 103 21.69 -39.19 -8.07
C PHE A 103 23.22 -39.04 -7.94
N ARG A 104 23.68 -37.85 -7.53
CA ARG A 104 25.09 -37.50 -7.34
C ARG A 104 25.75 -38.47 -6.35
N SER A 105 26.80 -39.17 -6.79
CA SER A 105 27.51 -40.15 -5.95
C SER A 105 28.51 -39.47 -5.01
N LYS A 106 28.73 -40.10 -3.86
CA LYS A 106 29.38 -39.57 -2.65
C LYS A 106 30.92 -39.51 -2.71
N LYS A 107 31.52 -39.38 -3.89
CA LYS A 107 32.97 -39.57 -4.11
C LYS A 107 33.74 -38.37 -4.66
N ASP A 108 33.08 -37.22 -4.84
CA ASP A 108 33.70 -35.97 -5.31
C ASP A 108 33.97 -34.94 -4.20
N ASP A 109 33.97 -35.37 -2.93
CA ASP A 109 34.21 -34.52 -1.74
C ASP A 109 35.69 -34.41 -1.34
N ASP A 110 36.63 -34.81 -2.22
CA ASP A 110 38.06 -34.77 -1.92
C ASP A 110 38.88 -34.08 -3.04
N VAL A 111 38.48 -32.85 -3.37
CA VAL A 111 39.35 -31.89 -4.04
C VAL A 111 39.44 -30.66 -3.15
N VAL A 112 40.48 -30.63 -2.33
CA VAL A 112 40.95 -29.43 -1.64
C VAL A 112 41.37 -28.43 -2.71
N VAL A 113 40.49 -27.49 -3.05
CA VAL A 113 40.89 -26.27 -3.73
C VAL A 113 41.43 -25.34 -2.65
N GLU A 114 42.76 -25.24 -2.61
CA GLU A 114 43.49 -24.29 -1.78
C GLU A 114 43.02 -22.86 -2.04
N GLU A 115 42.64 -22.20 -0.95
CA GLU A 115 42.77 -20.77 -0.66
C GLU A 115 42.50 -19.76 -1.80
N GLU A 116 41.24 -19.66 -2.26
CA GLU A 116 40.70 -18.37 -2.67
C GLU A 116 39.85 -17.77 -1.56
N LYS A 117 40.48 -16.85 -0.83
CA LYS A 117 39.87 -15.97 0.18
C LYS A 117 38.64 -15.27 -0.42
N LEU A 118 37.47 -15.79 -0.08
CA LEU A 118 36.18 -15.18 -0.38
C LEU A 118 35.99 -13.92 0.50
N ASP A 119 36.60 -12.81 0.07
CA ASP A 119 36.70 -11.54 0.81
C ASP A 119 35.39 -10.70 0.88
N TRP A 120 34.22 -11.33 0.71
CA TRP A 120 32.95 -10.59 0.64
C TRP A 120 32.18 -10.50 1.97
N TYR A 121 32.68 -11.07 3.06
CA TYR A 121 31.97 -11.12 4.34
C TYR A 121 32.87 -10.76 5.54
N ARG A 122 33.09 -9.45 5.77
CA ARG A 122 33.78 -8.92 6.96
C ARG A 122 32.81 -8.78 8.14
N HIS A 123 32.57 -9.88 8.87
CA HIS A 123 32.10 -9.74 10.25
C HIS A 123 33.26 -9.26 11.12
N ARG A 124 32.99 -8.21 11.88
CA ARG A 124 33.86 -7.67 12.93
C ARG A 124 34.28 -8.84 13.82
N GLU A 125 35.56 -9.18 13.80
CA GLU A 125 36.12 -10.43 14.32
C GLU A 125 35.94 -10.55 15.84
N TRP A 126 34.77 -10.98 16.28
CA TRP A 126 34.61 -11.59 17.59
C TRP A 126 34.84 -13.08 17.44
N LYS A 127 36.03 -13.53 17.84
CA LYS A 127 36.38 -14.94 17.99
C LYS A 127 36.29 -15.27 19.48
N PRO A 128 35.28 -16.02 19.96
CA PRO A 128 35.32 -16.54 21.32
C PRO A 128 36.49 -17.53 21.43
N GLU A 129 37.27 -17.46 22.51
CA GLU A 129 38.42 -18.37 22.75
C GLU A 129 37.99 -19.85 22.83
N HIS A 130 36.70 -20.12 23.05
CA HIS A 130 36.16 -21.47 23.18
C HIS A 130 34.83 -21.62 22.44
N LYS A 131 34.80 -22.45 21.40
CA LYS A 131 33.59 -22.83 20.67
C LYS A 131 32.86 -23.92 21.47
N GLN A 132 31.97 -23.56 22.39
CA GLN A 132 31.09 -24.54 23.03
C GLN A 132 29.99 -24.95 22.06
N GLU A 133 30.06 -26.19 21.55
CA GLU A 133 28.95 -26.79 20.81
C GLU A 133 27.84 -27.16 21.79
N PHE A 134 26.76 -26.39 21.78
CA PHE A 134 25.58 -26.66 22.59
C PHE A 134 24.84 -27.87 22.01
N LYS A 135 25.10 -29.05 22.57
CA LYS A 135 24.33 -30.26 22.27
C LYS A 135 23.13 -30.28 23.22
N PRO A 136 21.88 -30.29 22.72
CA PRO A 136 20.71 -30.45 23.57
C PRO A 136 20.88 -31.73 24.39
N HIS A 137 20.89 -31.60 25.72
CA HIS A 137 20.90 -32.77 26.59
C HIS A 137 19.48 -33.33 26.66
N GLU A 138 19.33 -34.62 26.38
CA GLU A 138 18.06 -35.32 26.54
C GLU A 138 17.68 -35.32 28.04
N ILE A 139 16.44 -34.93 28.35
CA ILE A 139 15.94 -34.98 29.71
C ILE A 139 15.58 -36.43 29.99
N GLU A 140 16.46 -37.16 30.69
CA GLU A 140 16.13 -38.49 31.19
C GLU A 140 15.06 -38.37 32.29
N ASN A 141 13.80 -38.60 31.89
CA ASN A 141 12.62 -38.91 32.68
C ASN A 141 12.52 -38.33 34.11
N ALA A 142 11.90 -37.15 34.21
CA ALA A 142 10.91 -36.92 35.27
C ALA A 142 9.52 -37.33 34.74
N GLN A 143 9.36 -38.62 34.42
CA GLN A 143 8.04 -39.23 34.41
C GLN A 143 7.61 -39.40 35.86
N GLN A 144 6.89 -38.41 36.39
CA GLN A 144 5.85 -38.62 37.38
C GLN A 144 4.82 -37.49 37.23
N ASN A 145 3.63 -37.90 36.75
CA ASN A 145 2.36 -37.17 36.68
C ASN A 145 2.11 -36.28 35.46
N ALA A 146 1.99 -36.93 34.30
CA ALA A 146 1.06 -36.48 33.27
C ALA A 146 -0.38 -36.68 33.79
N ALA A 147 -0.89 -35.72 34.56
CA ALA A 147 -2.32 -35.60 34.81
C ALA A 147 -2.97 -34.92 33.59
N ALA A 148 -4.04 -35.53 33.08
CA ALA A 148 -4.91 -34.97 32.06
C ALA A 148 -5.31 -33.51 32.39
N PRO A 149 -5.60 -32.66 31.38
CA PRO A 149 -5.97 -31.27 31.64
C PRO A 149 -7.24 -31.23 32.49
N VAL A 150 -7.09 -30.84 33.76
CA VAL A 150 -8.22 -30.56 34.64
C VAL A 150 -8.87 -29.29 34.13
N LYS A 151 -10.13 -29.41 33.71
CA LYS A 151 -11.02 -28.30 33.40
C LYS A 151 -11.15 -27.44 34.66
N ILE A 152 -10.54 -26.24 34.64
CA ILE A 152 -10.72 -25.25 35.68
C ILE A 152 -12.08 -24.60 35.44
N GLU A 153 -13.03 -24.90 36.32
CA GLU A 153 -14.29 -24.16 36.39
C GLU A 153 -14.02 -22.76 36.91
N SER A 154 -14.64 -21.79 36.23
CA SER A 154 -14.61 -20.37 36.51
C SER A 154 -15.18 -20.05 37.88
N THR A 155 -14.34 -19.53 38.77
CA THR A 155 -14.79 -18.64 39.84
C THR A 155 -14.21 -17.25 39.60
N GLU A 156 -15.14 -16.34 39.38
CA GLU A 156 -14.94 -14.91 39.18
C GLU A 156 -14.12 -14.32 40.34
N SER A 157 -12.93 -13.81 40.04
CA SER A 157 -12.36 -12.67 40.77
C SER A 157 -11.23 -12.05 39.94
N GLU A 158 -11.53 -10.83 39.49
CA GLU A 158 -10.65 -9.72 39.19
C GLU A 158 -9.19 -10.04 38.80
N GLY A 159 -8.94 -9.86 37.50
CA GLY A 159 -7.75 -9.22 36.95
C GLY A 159 -6.40 -9.78 37.39
N HIS A 160 -5.83 -10.66 36.56
CA HIS A 160 -4.46 -10.50 36.06
C HIS A 160 -4.18 -11.60 35.03
N ALA A 161 -4.32 -11.25 33.76
CA ALA A 161 -3.86 -12.09 32.67
C ALA A 161 -2.34 -12.27 32.76
N GLY A 162 -1.92 -13.54 32.87
CA GLY A 162 -0.60 -14.07 32.49
C GLY A 162 0.63 -13.21 32.79
N LYS A 163 1.26 -13.42 33.96
CA LYS A 163 2.64 -12.99 34.20
C LYS A 163 3.59 -13.74 33.26
N SER A 164 3.85 -13.18 32.08
CA SER A 164 4.94 -13.61 31.21
C SER A 164 6.28 -13.19 31.83
N VAL A 165 7.34 -13.98 31.58
CA VAL A 165 8.69 -13.81 32.14
C VAL A 165 9.29 -12.41 31.89
N TRP A 166 8.74 -11.64 30.95
CA TRP A 166 9.13 -10.27 30.66
C TRP A 166 8.62 -9.22 31.66
N ASN A 167 7.57 -9.50 32.44
CA ASN A 167 6.97 -8.55 33.38
C ASN A 167 7.59 -8.60 34.79
N THR A 168 8.72 -9.30 34.94
CA THR A 168 9.37 -9.55 36.24
C THR A 168 9.93 -8.29 36.91
N ALA A 169 10.01 -7.15 36.20
CA ALA A 169 10.59 -5.89 36.69
C ALA A 169 9.64 -4.67 36.63
N ASN A 170 8.31 -4.84 36.55
CA ASN A 170 7.33 -3.73 36.45
C ASN A 170 7.68 -2.66 35.39
N THR A 171 8.40 -3.04 34.32
CA THR A 171 8.92 -2.10 33.33
C THR A 171 7.92 -1.81 32.21
N TYR A 172 6.91 -2.68 32.07
CA TYR A 172 5.92 -2.70 31.00
C TYR A 172 4.56 -3.09 31.58
N GLU A 173 3.55 -2.22 31.42
CA GLU A 173 2.14 -2.51 31.68
C GLU A 173 1.38 -2.24 30.38
N GLU A 174 0.60 -3.20 29.90
CA GLU A 174 -0.22 -3.04 28.70
C GLU A 174 -1.69 -3.11 29.08
N ARG A 175 -2.42 -2.05 28.77
CA ARG A 175 -3.88 -2.02 28.93
C ARG A 175 -4.50 -2.29 27.58
N ASN A 176 -5.19 -3.41 27.45
CA ASN A 176 -6.01 -3.69 26.29
C ASN A 176 -7.29 -2.85 26.37
N THR A 177 -7.50 -2.00 25.38
CA THR A 177 -8.61 -1.04 25.28
C THR A 177 -9.45 -1.27 24.02
N THR A 178 -9.30 -2.43 23.38
CA THR A 178 -10.00 -2.83 22.14
C THR A 178 -11.52 -2.73 22.29
N GLU A 179 -12.06 -3.18 23.43
CA GLU A 179 -13.50 -3.15 23.71
C GLU A 179 -14.04 -1.73 23.76
N TRP A 180 -13.35 -0.84 24.47
CA TRP A 180 -13.71 0.57 24.56
C TRP A 180 -13.71 1.24 23.18
N ALA A 181 -12.66 1.01 22.40
CA ALA A 181 -12.53 1.63 21.08
C ALA A 181 -13.60 1.12 20.10
N ASN A 182 -13.92 -0.17 20.14
CA ASN A 182 -15.00 -0.74 19.33
C ASN A 182 -16.38 -0.17 19.71
N ASP A 183 -16.65 0.01 20.99
CA ASP A 183 -17.90 0.57 21.49
C ASP A 183 -18.05 2.05 21.12
N TRP A 184 -16.96 2.81 21.25
CA TRP A 184 -16.92 4.22 20.87
C TRP A 184 -17.22 4.40 19.37
N LEU A 185 -16.56 3.64 18.50
CA LEU A 185 -16.75 3.75 17.05
C LEU A 185 -18.19 3.42 16.66
N LYS A 186 -18.77 2.36 17.25
CA LYS A 186 -20.17 1.96 16.99
C LYS A 186 -21.20 2.96 17.50
N THR A 187 -20.88 3.73 18.54
CA THR A 187 -21.82 4.68 19.15
C THR A 187 -21.75 6.06 18.51
N ASN A 188 -20.55 6.54 18.18
CA ASN A 188 -20.33 7.95 17.81
C ASN A 188 -20.30 8.22 16.31
N LEU A 189 -20.02 7.21 15.47
CA LEU A 189 -19.99 7.38 14.01
C LEU A 189 -21.38 7.26 13.36
N PRO A 190 -22.20 6.22 13.64
CA PRO A 190 -23.53 6.12 13.04
C PRO A 190 -24.45 7.27 13.48
N GLY A 191 -25.25 7.79 12.55
CA GLY A 191 -26.17 8.91 12.80
C GLY A 191 -25.53 10.30 12.72
N SER A 192 -24.22 10.40 12.49
CA SER A 192 -23.59 11.69 12.23
C SER A 192 -23.90 12.16 10.80
N SER A 193 -24.35 13.42 10.70
CA SER A 193 -24.65 14.09 9.43
C SER A 193 -23.56 15.11 9.11
N PHE A 194 -23.11 15.10 7.86
CA PHE A 194 -22.07 15.99 7.36
C PHE A 194 -22.60 16.80 6.18
N ASP A 195 -22.58 18.12 6.32
CA ASP A 195 -23.00 19.05 5.29
C ASP A 195 -21.79 19.49 4.46
N GLY A 196 -21.92 19.32 3.14
CA GLY A 196 -20.98 19.74 2.13
C GLY A 196 -21.53 20.85 1.24
N PRO A 197 -20.67 21.45 0.41
CA PRO A 197 -21.10 22.41 -0.60
C PRO A 197 -22.01 21.75 -1.66
N GLU A 198 -22.78 22.58 -2.38
CA GLU A 198 -23.76 22.15 -3.41
C GLU A 198 -24.94 21.31 -2.88
N ASP A 199 -25.44 21.64 -1.69
CA ASP A 199 -26.57 20.94 -1.04
C ASP A 199 -26.32 19.42 -0.94
N LEU A 200 -25.06 19.06 -0.64
CA LEU A 200 -24.66 17.69 -0.40
C LEU A 200 -24.76 17.42 1.10
N ASN A 201 -25.70 16.57 1.48
CA ASN A 201 -25.80 16.06 2.86
C ASN A 201 -25.44 14.57 2.86
N LEU A 202 -24.51 14.18 3.73
CA LEU A 202 -24.10 12.79 3.91
C LEU A 202 -24.45 12.35 5.33
N ILE A 203 -25.14 11.23 5.45
CA ILE A 203 -25.50 10.59 6.72
C ILE A 203 -24.80 9.24 6.80
N ILE A 204 -24.16 8.96 7.93
CA ILE A 204 -23.58 7.63 8.19
C ILE A 204 -24.65 6.70 8.75
N ASP A 205 -24.96 5.62 8.04
CA ASP A 205 -25.95 4.64 8.48
C ASP A 205 -25.35 3.61 9.42
N SER A 206 -24.23 3.01 9.01
CA SER A 206 -23.61 1.92 9.75
C SER A 206 -22.12 1.77 9.45
N ILE A 207 -21.43 1.10 10.37
CA ILE A 207 -20.06 0.62 10.18
C ILE A 207 -20.10 -0.87 9.88
N ASP A 208 -19.46 -1.25 8.78
CA ASP A 208 -19.23 -2.61 8.35
C ASP A 208 -17.74 -2.96 8.46
N ASN A 209 -17.42 -4.25 8.63
CA ASN A 209 -16.04 -4.77 8.66
C ASN A 209 -15.10 -4.04 9.63
N LEU A 210 -15.57 -3.75 10.85
CA LEU A 210 -14.72 -3.20 11.91
C LEU A 210 -13.70 -4.25 12.37
N GLU A 211 -12.46 -4.09 11.94
CA GLU A 211 -11.34 -4.95 12.31
C GLU A 211 -10.20 -4.06 12.81
N GLY A 212 -9.63 -4.40 13.95
CA GLY A 212 -8.52 -3.63 14.51
C GLY A 212 -8.33 -3.86 15.99
N ASP A 213 -7.27 -3.29 16.52
CA ASP A 213 -6.93 -3.36 17.92
C ASP A 213 -6.43 -2.02 18.48
N ALA A 214 -6.64 -1.85 19.79
CA ALA A 214 -6.27 -0.67 20.54
C ALA A 214 -5.70 -1.07 21.89
N ALA A 215 -4.46 -0.67 22.15
CA ALA A 215 -3.77 -0.91 23.41
C ALA A 215 -2.99 0.32 23.85
N ILE A 216 -2.90 0.48 25.17
CA ILE A 216 -2.14 1.54 25.82
C ILE A 216 -0.96 0.91 26.56
N PRO A 217 0.20 0.72 25.89
CA PRO A 217 1.42 0.30 26.56
C PRO A 217 2.04 1.46 27.35
N ILE A 218 2.23 1.22 28.64
CA ILE A 218 2.92 2.11 29.59
C ILE A 218 4.35 1.61 29.72
N VAL A 219 5.29 2.34 29.11
CA VAL A 219 6.72 2.02 29.14
C VAL A 219 7.43 3.02 30.02
N ARG A 220 8.03 2.57 31.13
CA ARG A 220 8.79 3.43 32.08
C ARG A 220 7.98 4.66 32.54
N GLY A 221 6.68 4.49 32.78
CA GLY A 221 5.78 5.57 33.20
C GLY A 221 5.31 6.52 32.09
N THR A 222 5.75 6.33 30.84
CA THR A 222 5.20 7.06 29.68
C THR A 222 4.17 6.19 28.98
N ALA A 223 2.91 6.64 28.95
CA ALA A 223 1.86 6.01 28.17
C ALA A 223 2.10 6.24 26.67
N ARG A 224 1.96 5.18 25.88
CA ARG A 224 1.91 5.22 24.42
C ARG A 224 0.54 4.72 24.01
N TYR A 225 -0.08 5.40 23.06
CA TYR A 225 -1.39 5.07 22.55
C TYR A 225 -1.18 4.37 21.21
N VAL A 226 -1.56 3.10 21.11
CA VAL A 226 -1.40 2.33 19.89
C VAL A 226 -2.78 1.85 19.49
N TYR A 227 -3.20 2.25 18.30
CA TYR A 227 -4.42 1.76 17.69
C TYR A 227 -4.18 1.58 16.19
N ASP A 228 -4.81 0.55 15.64
CA ASP A 228 -4.81 0.26 14.22
C ASP A 228 -6.19 -0.32 13.87
N TYR A 229 -6.94 0.42 13.07
CA TYR A 229 -8.28 0.04 12.64
C TYR A 229 -8.45 0.19 11.14
N LYS A 230 -9.20 -0.77 10.60
CA LYS A 230 -9.78 -0.71 9.26
C LYS A 230 -11.28 -0.97 9.36
N PHE A 231 -12.06 -0.17 8.65
CA PHE A 231 -13.50 -0.30 8.65
C PHE A 231 -14.12 0.34 7.41
N LYS A 232 -15.36 -0.03 7.13
CA LYS A 232 -16.13 0.50 6.01
C LYS A 232 -17.36 1.22 6.55
N LEU A 233 -17.56 2.46 6.12
CA LEU A 233 -18.75 3.25 6.43
C LEU A 233 -19.74 3.14 5.27
N SER A 234 -20.94 2.68 5.57
CA SER A 234 -22.08 2.72 4.66
C SER A 234 -22.84 4.02 4.91
N THR A 235 -22.99 4.83 3.87
CA THR A 235 -23.53 6.20 3.97
C THR A 235 -24.59 6.47 2.92
N ASP A 236 -25.65 7.16 3.32
CA ASP A 236 -26.67 7.70 2.45
C ASP A 236 -26.34 9.17 2.15
N VAL A 237 -26.30 9.53 0.87
CA VAL A 237 -25.89 10.84 0.37
C VAL A 237 -27.03 11.46 -0.41
N ASN A 238 -27.58 12.56 0.08
CA ASN A 238 -28.47 13.40 -0.72
C ASN A 238 -27.62 14.45 -1.45
N PHE A 239 -27.64 14.43 -2.78
CA PHE A 239 -26.96 15.42 -3.60
C PHE A 239 -27.93 16.07 -4.56
N ARG A 240 -28.17 17.38 -4.40
CA ARG A 240 -29.07 18.16 -5.27
C ARG A 240 -30.46 17.53 -5.40
N GLY A 241 -30.96 16.91 -4.33
CA GLY A 241 -32.26 16.21 -4.30
C GLY A 241 -32.26 14.80 -4.88
N SER A 242 -31.10 14.23 -5.23
CA SER A 242 -30.95 12.82 -5.60
C SER A 242 -30.36 12.01 -4.44
N ASP A 243 -31.00 10.91 -4.08
CA ASP A 243 -30.51 9.99 -3.07
C ASP A 243 -29.52 8.99 -3.69
N LEU A 244 -28.30 8.99 -3.19
CA LEU A 244 -27.18 8.15 -3.61
C LEU A 244 -26.68 7.34 -2.41
N LYS A 245 -26.12 6.15 -2.69
CA LYS A 245 -25.44 5.35 -1.67
C LYS A 245 -23.94 5.42 -1.86
N ALA A 246 -23.21 5.76 -0.81
CA ALA A 246 -21.76 5.79 -0.83
C ALA A 246 -21.16 4.89 0.25
N ASP A 247 -20.18 4.11 -0.18
CA ASP A 247 -19.36 3.27 0.67
C ASP A 247 -18.01 3.96 0.86
N ILE A 248 -17.64 4.32 2.08
CA ILE A 248 -16.34 4.94 2.41
C ILE A 248 -15.52 3.91 3.18
N THR A 249 -14.49 3.34 2.55
CA THR A 249 -13.54 2.47 3.24
C THR A 249 -12.42 3.30 3.85
N VAL A 250 -12.11 3.02 5.12
CA VAL A 250 -10.96 3.55 5.85
C VAL A 250 -10.00 2.38 6.04
N ASP A 251 -8.91 2.38 5.27
CA ASP A 251 -7.97 1.25 5.24
C ASP A 251 -6.94 1.29 6.37
N ASP A 252 -6.52 2.49 6.80
CA ASP A 252 -5.47 2.69 7.80
C ASP A 252 -5.84 3.85 8.75
N PHE A 253 -6.57 3.56 9.83
CA PHE A 253 -6.77 4.48 10.95
C PHE A 253 -5.83 4.12 12.10
N ALA A 254 -4.66 4.75 12.12
CA ALA A 254 -3.59 4.46 13.07
C ALA A 254 -2.84 5.72 13.54
N ASN A 255 -2.14 5.63 14.68
CA ASN A 255 -1.45 6.77 15.31
C ASN A 255 -0.30 7.37 14.46
N ASP A 256 0.29 6.60 13.55
CA ASP A 256 1.49 7.02 12.80
C ASP A 256 1.22 7.40 11.33
N MET A 257 -0.05 7.49 10.92
CA MET A 257 -0.43 7.88 9.56
C MET A 257 -1.42 9.04 9.55
N GLU A 258 -0.89 10.23 9.31
CA GLU A 258 -1.66 11.37 8.83
C GLU A 258 -1.14 11.82 7.46
N PRO A 259 -1.99 12.02 6.45
CA PRO A 259 -3.45 11.87 6.46
C PRO A 259 -3.92 10.42 6.26
N TYR A 260 -5.02 10.04 6.90
CA TYR A 260 -5.67 8.73 6.71
C TYR A 260 -6.07 8.52 5.24
N THR A 261 -5.94 7.28 4.76
CA THR A 261 -6.33 6.92 3.39
C THR A 261 -7.78 6.49 3.33
N TYR A 262 -8.57 7.21 2.53
CA TYR A 262 -9.97 6.92 2.29
C TYR A 262 -10.22 6.43 0.87
N HIS A 263 -11.01 5.37 0.73
CA HIS A 263 -11.54 4.90 -0.54
C HIS A 263 -13.06 5.10 -0.61
N VAL A 264 -13.47 6.18 -1.27
CA VAL A 264 -14.88 6.53 -1.48
C VAL A 264 -15.40 5.86 -2.76
N ASN A 265 -16.40 5.00 -2.62
CA ASN A 265 -17.13 4.37 -3.72
C ASN A 265 -18.60 4.79 -3.67
N VAL A 266 -19.01 5.65 -4.60
CA VAL A 266 -20.41 6.04 -4.76
C VAL A 266 -21.07 5.05 -5.72
N LYS A 267 -22.14 4.38 -5.28
CA LYS A 267 -22.91 3.43 -6.08
C LYS A 267 -23.81 4.21 -7.04
N GLU A 268 -23.91 3.71 -8.28
CA GLU A 268 -24.79 4.29 -9.29
C GLU A 268 -26.25 4.04 -8.89
N ALA A 269 -27.03 5.11 -8.74
CA ALA A 269 -28.47 5.05 -8.60
C ALA A 269 -29.14 5.17 -9.98
N SER A 270 -30.21 4.40 -10.19
CA SER A 270 -30.97 4.34 -11.44
C SER A 270 -31.43 5.73 -11.88
N GLY A 271 -30.83 6.28 -12.94
CA GLY A 271 -31.23 7.56 -13.53
C GLY A 271 -30.31 8.76 -13.23
N VAL A 272 -29.20 8.57 -12.50
CA VAL A 272 -28.23 9.65 -12.22
C VAL A 272 -27.06 9.61 -13.20
N ASN A 273 -26.71 10.76 -13.77
CA ASN A 273 -25.55 10.88 -14.68
C ASN A 273 -24.24 10.56 -13.95
N ARG A 274 -23.37 9.80 -14.63
CA ARG A 274 -22.03 9.42 -14.12
C ARG A 274 -21.15 10.63 -13.76
N GLU A 275 -21.32 11.74 -14.46
CA GLU A 275 -20.64 13.00 -14.14
C GLU A 275 -21.06 13.55 -12.78
N THR A 276 -22.36 13.56 -12.48
CA THR A 276 -22.91 13.96 -11.18
C THR A 276 -22.33 13.12 -10.05
N ILE A 277 -22.18 11.80 -10.26
CA ILE A 277 -21.59 10.87 -9.29
C ILE A 277 -20.11 11.19 -9.06
N ASN A 278 -19.34 11.48 -10.12
CA ASN A 278 -17.94 11.85 -10.00
C ASN A 278 -17.76 13.20 -9.29
N THR A 279 -18.63 14.16 -9.55
CA THR A 279 -18.65 15.45 -8.86
C THR A 279 -18.96 15.26 -7.38
N ALA A 280 -20.01 14.51 -7.04
CA ALA A 280 -20.36 14.17 -5.66
C ALA A 280 -19.19 13.47 -4.94
N ARG A 281 -18.56 12.45 -5.57
CA ARG A 281 -17.37 11.79 -5.03
C ARG A 281 -16.24 12.78 -4.75
N SER A 282 -15.99 13.71 -5.68
CA SER A 282 -14.93 14.72 -5.50
C SER A 282 -15.23 15.70 -4.36
N ILE A 283 -16.50 16.05 -4.15
CA ILE A 283 -16.95 16.91 -3.05
C ILE A 283 -16.83 16.17 -1.72
N ILE A 284 -17.26 14.90 -1.65
CA ILE A 284 -17.11 14.05 -0.46
C ILE A 284 -15.64 14.01 -0.05
N ILE A 285 -14.74 13.77 -1.00
CA ILE A 285 -13.30 13.69 -0.71
C ILE A 285 -12.73 15.01 -0.20
N LYS A 286 -13.16 16.15 -0.76
CA LYS A 286 -12.59 17.45 -0.41
C LYS A 286 -13.19 18.08 0.84
N SER A 287 -14.49 17.88 1.07
CA SER A 287 -15.25 18.61 2.09
C SER A 287 -15.70 17.74 3.25
N ILE A 288 -16.12 16.50 2.99
CA ILE A 288 -16.68 15.63 4.04
C ILE A 288 -15.57 14.88 4.77
N ILE A 289 -14.56 14.35 4.06
CA ILE A 289 -13.44 13.65 4.70
C ILE A 289 -12.80 14.49 5.81
N PRO A 290 -12.48 15.79 5.63
CA PRO A 290 -11.94 16.60 6.73
C PRO A 290 -12.88 16.71 7.95
N GLN A 291 -14.20 16.67 7.75
CA GLN A 291 -15.16 16.68 8.85
C GLN A 291 -15.20 15.33 9.59
N ILE A 292 -15.09 14.22 8.85
CA ILE A 292 -14.94 12.89 9.42
C ILE A 292 -13.62 12.80 10.21
N ASN A 293 -12.51 13.31 9.68
CA ASN A 293 -11.24 13.37 10.39
C ASN A 293 -11.38 14.11 11.72
N LYS A 294 -12.06 15.27 11.72
CA LYS A 294 -12.31 16.02 12.96
C LYS A 294 -13.09 15.21 14.00
N LYS A 295 -14.02 14.35 13.56
CA LYS A 295 -14.73 13.42 14.45
C LYS A 295 -13.84 12.30 14.98
N LEU A 296 -12.94 11.79 14.14
CA LEU A 296 -11.92 10.84 14.58
C LEU A 296 -10.88 11.50 15.51
N ASP A 297 -10.60 12.79 15.39
CA ASP A 297 -9.75 13.51 16.34
C ASP A 297 -10.40 13.58 17.74
N GLU A 298 -11.74 13.66 17.82
CA GLU A 298 -12.47 13.55 19.10
C GLU A 298 -12.24 12.18 19.74
N PHE A 299 -12.23 11.10 18.94
CA PHE A 299 -11.85 9.76 19.42
C PHE A 299 -10.44 9.74 19.98
N VAL A 300 -9.46 10.28 19.24
CA VAL A 300 -8.05 10.30 19.68
C VAL A 300 -7.91 11.09 20.98
N ALA A 301 -8.62 12.22 21.11
CA ALA A 301 -8.59 13.04 22.31
C ALA A 301 -9.22 12.36 23.53
N GLU A 302 -10.26 11.53 23.35
CA GLU A 302 -10.83 10.72 24.43
C GLU A 302 -9.97 9.50 24.74
N TYR A 303 -9.39 8.87 23.73
CA TYR A 303 -8.49 7.75 23.88
C TYR A 303 -7.23 8.13 24.67
N HIS A 304 -6.70 9.34 24.46
CA HIS A 304 -5.59 9.89 25.21
C HIS A 304 -5.91 10.22 26.69
N LYS A 305 -7.17 10.16 27.12
CA LYS A 305 -7.57 10.37 28.52
C LYS A 305 -7.66 9.07 29.34
N LEU A 306 -7.58 7.91 28.67
CA LEU A 306 -7.53 6.58 29.30
C LEU A 306 -6.12 6.28 29.84
#